data_AF-A0A955GFP9-F1
#
_entry.id   AF-A0A955GFP9-F1
#
_cell.length_a   1.000
_cell.length_b   1.000
_cell.length_c   1.000
_cell.angle_alpha   90.00
_cell.angle_beta   90.00
_cell.angle_gamma   90.00
#
_symmetry.space_group_name_H-M   'P 1'
#
loop_
_entity.id
_entity.type
_entity.pdbx_description
1 polymer ?
#
loop_
_entity_poly.entity_id
_entity_poly.type
_entity_poly.pdbx_seq_one_letter_code
_entity_poly.pdbx_strand_id
1 'polypeptide(L)'
;MNLAFPGALSHTWYVVTSVLFLMTHAAFYLVVSLPRCIDSIHMIHVSRVVLLAGIVAAGFVSLIFGSILATVAIGLMVYVLAWRDRQYTWSAVSGLVFAGTLINGWDGESLIWAGIIALATNIILALHFRSDYNRWISTGLWLFMPITVAHALYPNGLETMYYAWMYLVVMLALILSRFIAIGSLLLSTSVPMIVYAKTASISYVVGYVVAGFLAFCLSINSGMDNFGAVAVSSWISLLMLLVARFIEKEPEISVVQPILWQVIAFGFLRSLKVDLRIDIFLGLSTLVAVVIYALADWWRHLYRQSRIVDENTVIFALLTSLITPAYYFVYDITKISMIIGLFVVSGLTYHYWRNRSQGYKEVSITVFTASVMWGMHYFGVREFQAYTHVFAIMLAFFAWMRHELGQVIKSDEYIYGALSVSTVPLAIQAMSSVSGGVYGWVLLLEQVLIMLIGMSIRKRFVLMWGLYVSVGAVLYQLRDLGYAALAVLATFIIGVAVYQLQKYNK
;
A
#
# COMPACT_ATOMS: atom_id res chain seq x y z
N MET A 1 26.23 -12.52 -37.78
CA MET A 1 26.26 -13.27 -39.06
C MET A 1 26.28 -12.23 -40.17
N ASN A 2 27.45 -11.92 -40.71
CA ASN A 2 27.66 -10.84 -41.67
C ASN A 2 27.37 -11.35 -43.09
N LEU A 3 26.20 -11.01 -43.65
CA LEU A 3 25.94 -11.15 -45.07
C LEU A 3 26.66 -10.01 -45.79
N ALA A 4 27.81 -10.32 -46.37
CA ALA A 4 28.55 -9.39 -47.22
C ALA A 4 27.81 -9.19 -48.54
N PHE A 5 27.13 -8.05 -48.69
CA PHE A 5 26.64 -7.57 -50.00
C PHE A 5 27.81 -6.92 -50.77
N PRO A 6 28.22 -7.45 -51.94
CA PRO A 6 29.28 -6.87 -52.74
C PRO A 6 28.70 -5.72 -53.58
N GLY A 7 29.21 -4.51 -53.37
CA GLY A 7 28.76 -3.28 -54.05
C GLY A 7 28.17 -2.20 -53.14
N ALA A 8 28.49 -2.22 -51.84
CA ALA A 8 27.92 -1.28 -50.87
C ALA A 8 28.39 0.17 -51.15
N LEU A 9 27.47 0.99 -51.69
CA LEU A 9 27.41 2.40 -51.35
C LEU A 9 27.71 2.52 -49.84
N SER A 10 28.72 3.30 -49.46
CA SER A 10 29.13 3.42 -48.06
C SER A 10 27.90 3.75 -47.20
N HIS A 11 27.88 3.34 -45.93
CA HIS A 11 26.78 3.64 -44.99
C HIS A 11 26.33 5.11 -45.06
N THR A 12 27.27 6.03 -45.31
CA THR A 12 27.06 7.45 -45.55
C THR A 12 26.13 7.73 -46.73
N TRP A 13 26.27 7.03 -47.85
CA TRP A 13 25.45 7.23 -49.05
C TRP A 13 24.00 6.81 -48.87
N TYR A 14 23.72 5.70 -48.16
CA TYR A 14 22.34 5.30 -47.86
C TYR A 14 21.63 6.30 -46.94
N VAL A 15 22.37 6.84 -45.97
CA VAL A 15 21.87 7.90 -45.09
C VAL A 15 21.61 9.18 -45.90
N VAL A 16 22.57 9.61 -46.72
CA VAL A 16 22.44 10.82 -47.54
C VAL A 16 21.30 10.71 -48.55
N THR A 17 21.14 9.59 -49.23
CA THR A 17 20.04 9.38 -50.19
C THR A 17 18.68 9.36 -49.49
N SER A 18 18.59 8.77 -48.29
CA SER A 18 17.35 8.76 -47.49
C SER A 18 16.97 10.17 -47.00
N VAL A 19 17.95 10.95 -46.54
CA VAL A 19 17.72 12.35 -46.13
C VAL A 19 17.35 13.23 -47.33
N LEU A 20 18.02 13.08 -48.47
CA LEU A 20 17.67 13.80 -49.71
C LEU A 20 16.28 13.42 -50.23
N PHE A 21 15.94 12.14 -50.19
CA PHE A 21 14.60 11.65 -50.52
C PHE A 21 13.55 12.27 -49.59
N LEU A 22 13.82 12.37 -48.28
CA LEU A 22 12.91 13.08 -47.39
C LEU A 22 12.80 14.55 -47.76
N MET A 23 13.92 15.27 -47.87
CA MET A 23 13.94 16.71 -48.12
C MET A 23 13.16 17.06 -49.39
N THR A 24 13.31 16.27 -50.46
CA THR A 24 12.54 16.44 -51.69
C THR A 24 11.04 16.23 -51.47
N HIS A 25 10.64 15.25 -50.67
CA HIS A 25 9.23 14.98 -50.37
C HIS A 25 8.60 16.01 -49.41
N ALA A 26 9.30 16.52 -48.39
CA ALA A 26 8.74 17.67 -47.64
C ALA A 26 8.74 18.93 -48.46
N ALA A 27 9.74 19.20 -49.29
CA ALA A 27 9.70 20.35 -50.18
C ALA A 27 8.48 20.28 -51.09
N PHE A 28 8.20 19.10 -51.66
CA PHE A 28 6.99 18.86 -52.44
C PHE A 28 5.71 19.08 -51.62
N TYR A 29 5.61 18.51 -50.41
CA TYR A 29 4.48 18.75 -49.52
C TYR A 29 4.32 20.23 -49.16
N LEU A 30 5.42 20.93 -48.90
CA LEU A 30 5.43 22.35 -48.55
C LEU A 30 4.86 23.20 -49.68
N VAL A 31 5.19 22.85 -50.92
CA VAL A 31 4.72 23.49 -52.16
C VAL A 31 3.24 23.18 -52.40
N VAL A 32 2.82 21.92 -52.30
CA VAL A 32 1.41 21.50 -52.51
C VAL A 32 0.47 22.07 -51.45
N SER A 33 0.96 22.31 -50.23
CA SER A 33 0.20 22.93 -49.13
C SER A 33 0.19 24.46 -49.17
N LEU A 34 0.72 25.11 -50.20
CA LEU A 34 0.60 26.56 -50.37
C LEU A 34 -0.84 26.95 -50.76
N PRO A 35 -1.34 28.11 -50.31
CA PRO A 35 -2.73 28.53 -50.54
C PRO A 35 -3.18 28.59 -52.00
N ARG A 36 -2.22 28.70 -52.94
CA ARG A 36 -2.48 28.81 -54.37
C ARG A 36 -2.72 27.47 -55.09
N CYS A 37 -2.58 26.33 -54.41
CA CYS A 37 -2.78 24.98 -54.96
C CYS A 37 -3.99 24.23 -54.35
N ILE A 38 -4.88 24.95 -53.66
CA ILE A 38 -5.91 24.41 -52.74
C ILE A 38 -7.09 23.68 -53.42
N ASP A 39 -7.22 23.67 -54.75
CA ASP A 39 -8.44 23.22 -55.42
C ASP A 39 -8.75 21.71 -55.32
N SER A 40 -7.87 20.89 -54.73
CA SER A 40 -8.25 19.50 -54.39
C SER A 40 -7.78 19.07 -52.99
N ILE A 41 -8.74 19.00 -52.07
CA ILE A 41 -8.58 18.40 -50.74
C ILE A 41 -8.00 16.98 -50.83
N HIS A 42 -8.25 16.28 -51.93
CA HIS A 42 -7.76 14.92 -52.15
C HIS A 42 -6.23 14.85 -52.32
N MET A 43 -5.61 15.80 -53.04
CA MET A 43 -4.15 15.88 -53.20
C MET A 43 -3.42 16.18 -51.88
N ILE A 44 -4.05 16.93 -50.98
CA ILE A 44 -3.51 17.20 -49.63
C ILE A 44 -3.48 15.91 -48.81
N HIS A 45 -4.52 15.08 -48.86
CA HIS A 45 -4.51 13.79 -48.15
C HIS A 45 -3.50 12.80 -48.73
N VAL A 46 -3.41 12.67 -50.06
CA VAL A 46 -2.45 11.75 -50.70
C VAL A 46 -1.01 12.19 -50.41
N SER A 47 -0.71 13.49 -50.52
CA SER A 47 0.63 14.01 -50.21
C SER A 47 1.00 13.81 -48.73
N ARG A 48 0.06 13.94 -47.78
CA ARG A 48 0.30 13.62 -46.36
C ARG A 48 0.65 12.15 -46.14
N VAL A 49 -0.07 11.24 -46.79
CA VAL A 49 0.16 9.79 -46.66
C VAL A 49 1.51 9.41 -47.28
N VAL A 50 1.84 9.95 -48.45
CA VAL A 50 3.14 9.72 -49.10
C VAL A 50 4.30 10.28 -48.25
N LEU A 51 4.12 11.46 -47.67
CA LEU A 51 5.10 12.06 -46.77
C LEU A 51 5.28 11.24 -45.49
N LEU A 52 4.18 10.77 -44.89
CA LEU A 52 4.22 9.89 -43.72
C LEU A 52 4.95 8.58 -44.04
N ALA A 53 4.63 7.96 -45.18
CA ALA A 53 5.29 6.74 -45.65
C ALA A 53 6.80 6.98 -45.89
N GLY A 54 7.17 8.12 -46.48
CA GLY A 54 8.57 8.52 -46.66
C GLY A 54 9.31 8.73 -45.34
N ILE A 55 8.69 9.42 -44.37
CA ILE A 55 9.22 9.62 -43.01
C ILE A 55 9.42 8.27 -42.30
N VAL A 56 8.44 7.38 -42.36
CA VAL A 56 8.53 6.05 -41.74
C VAL A 56 9.63 5.22 -42.40
N ALA A 57 9.69 5.20 -43.74
CA ALA A 57 10.70 4.45 -44.48
C ALA A 57 12.11 4.95 -44.15
N ALA A 58 12.35 6.26 -44.19
CA ALA A 58 13.68 6.79 -43.87
C ALA A 58 14.02 6.73 -42.38
N GLY A 59 13.02 6.84 -41.49
CA GLY A 59 13.21 6.60 -40.06
C GLY A 59 13.66 5.17 -39.81
N PHE A 60 13.03 4.20 -40.46
CA PHE A 60 13.40 2.78 -40.39
C PHE A 60 14.80 2.51 -40.97
N VAL A 61 15.12 3.11 -42.11
CA VAL A 61 16.45 3.04 -42.72
C VAL A 61 17.50 3.66 -41.79
N SER A 62 17.22 4.83 -41.22
CA SER A 62 18.09 5.51 -40.27
C SER A 62 18.33 4.69 -38.99
N LEU A 63 17.30 3.96 -38.52
CA LEU A 63 17.39 3.04 -37.40
C LEU A 63 18.26 1.81 -37.73
N ILE A 64 18.09 1.20 -38.90
CA ILE A 64 18.90 0.05 -39.33
C ILE A 64 20.37 0.43 -39.45
N PHE A 65 20.66 1.63 -39.96
CA PHE A 65 22.03 2.07 -40.21
C PHE A 65 22.66 2.88 -39.05
N GLY A 66 21.96 3.00 -37.90
CA GLY A 66 22.52 3.58 -36.68
C GLY A 66 22.87 5.07 -36.75
N SER A 67 22.30 5.84 -37.69
CA SER A 67 22.71 7.25 -37.87
C SER A 67 21.89 8.20 -36.98
N ILE A 68 22.50 8.65 -35.89
CA ILE A 68 21.88 9.64 -34.97
C ILE A 68 21.56 10.95 -35.72
N LEU A 69 22.51 11.47 -36.51
CA LEU A 69 22.33 12.72 -37.26
C LEU A 69 21.16 12.65 -38.23
N ALA A 70 21.01 11.54 -38.95
CA ALA A 70 19.90 11.35 -39.87
C ALA A 70 18.55 11.29 -39.13
N THR A 71 18.51 10.59 -38.01
CA THR A 71 17.32 10.48 -37.16
C THR A 71 16.89 11.84 -36.61
N VAL A 72 17.85 12.66 -36.15
CA VAL A 72 17.61 14.04 -35.70
C VAL A 72 17.10 14.91 -36.84
N ALA A 73 17.71 14.81 -38.04
CA ALA A 73 17.28 15.58 -39.21
C ALA A 73 15.84 15.23 -39.63
N ILE A 74 15.51 13.94 -39.67
CA ILE A 74 14.14 13.46 -39.92
C ILE A 74 13.20 14.00 -38.83
N GLY A 75 13.56 13.87 -37.55
CA GLY A 75 12.76 14.35 -36.43
C GLY A 75 12.45 15.86 -36.50
N LEU A 76 13.45 16.68 -36.83
CA LEU A 76 13.30 18.13 -37.04
C LEU A 76 12.39 18.45 -38.22
N MET A 77 12.49 17.68 -39.31
CA MET A 77 11.61 17.86 -40.46
C MET A 77 10.15 17.55 -40.10
N VAL A 78 9.88 16.49 -39.34
CA VAL A 78 8.54 16.19 -38.82
C VAL A 78 8.07 17.26 -37.83
N TYR A 79 8.97 17.81 -37.01
CA TYR A 79 8.66 18.92 -36.10
C TYR A 79 8.18 20.16 -36.86
N VAL A 80 8.85 20.55 -37.95
CA VAL A 80 8.44 21.68 -38.80
C VAL A 80 7.06 21.44 -39.41
N LEU A 81 6.78 20.19 -39.84
CA LEU A 81 5.45 19.81 -40.33
C LEU A 81 4.38 19.92 -39.24
N ALA A 82 4.68 19.45 -38.03
CA ALA A 82 3.79 19.59 -36.88
C ALA A 82 3.49 21.07 -36.57
N TRP A 83 4.51 21.93 -36.63
CA TRP A 83 4.38 23.37 -36.43
C TRP A 83 3.45 24.01 -37.46
N ARG A 84 3.64 23.66 -38.74
CA ARG A 84 2.86 24.21 -39.86
C ARG A 84 1.40 23.76 -39.80
N ASP A 85 1.16 22.48 -39.63
CA ASP A 85 -0.20 21.91 -39.70
C ASP A 85 -0.99 22.08 -38.39
N ARG A 86 -0.32 22.45 -37.28
CA ARG A 86 -0.89 22.51 -35.92
C ARG A 86 -1.62 21.22 -35.52
N GLN A 87 -1.21 20.07 -36.07
CA GLN A 87 -1.82 18.77 -35.80
C GLN A 87 -1.03 17.97 -34.76
N TYR A 88 -1.75 17.38 -33.80
CA TYR A 88 -1.18 16.56 -32.73
C TYR A 88 -0.46 15.30 -33.24
N THR A 89 -0.92 14.73 -34.36
CA THR A 89 -0.36 13.50 -34.95
C THR A 89 1.11 13.67 -35.36
N TRP A 90 1.43 14.72 -36.09
CA TRP A 90 2.81 15.02 -36.51
C TRP A 90 3.73 15.27 -35.31
N SER A 91 3.20 15.92 -34.26
CA SER A 91 3.98 16.11 -33.03
C SER A 91 4.34 14.79 -32.36
N ALA A 92 3.43 13.79 -32.37
CA ALA A 92 3.67 12.47 -31.81
C ALA A 92 4.66 11.65 -32.66
N VAL A 93 4.53 11.71 -33.98
CA VAL A 93 5.48 11.07 -34.91
C VAL A 93 6.88 11.67 -34.75
N SER A 94 7.01 12.99 -34.64
CA SER A 94 8.29 13.64 -34.38
C SER A 94 8.90 13.16 -33.06
N GLY A 95 8.10 13.09 -31.99
CA GLY A 95 8.54 12.59 -30.69
C GLY A 95 9.06 11.14 -30.74
N LEU A 96 8.36 10.26 -31.46
CA LEU A 96 8.79 8.87 -31.67
C LEU A 96 10.09 8.77 -32.49
N VAL A 97 10.23 9.56 -33.55
CA VAL A 97 11.46 9.60 -34.35
C VAL A 97 12.63 10.04 -33.48
N PHE A 98 12.46 11.09 -32.67
CA PHE A 98 13.49 11.52 -31.73
C PHE A 98 13.78 10.46 -30.66
N ALA A 99 12.78 9.74 -30.13
CA ALA A 99 13.04 8.62 -29.23
C ALA A 99 13.88 7.52 -29.90
N GLY A 100 13.75 7.33 -31.21
CA GLY A 100 14.57 6.42 -32.01
C GLY A 100 16.07 6.73 -31.99
N THR A 101 16.51 7.96 -31.64
CA THR A 101 17.94 8.25 -31.51
C THR A 101 18.60 7.41 -30.42
N LEU A 102 17.86 7.02 -29.37
CA LEU A 102 18.36 6.13 -28.31
C LEU A 102 18.75 4.76 -28.84
N ILE A 103 17.95 4.19 -29.73
CA ILE A 103 18.22 2.88 -30.33
C ILE A 103 19.52 2.96 -31.15
N ASN A 104 19.71 4.05 -31.88
CA ASN A 104 20.90 4.28 -32.70
C ASN A 104 22.16 4.58 -31.89
N GLY A 105 22.01 5.13 -30.68
CA GLY A 105 23.14 5.43 -29.80
C GLY A 105 23.51 4.28 -28.86
N TRP A 106 22.78 3.16 -28.85
CA TRP A 106 22.84 2.15 -27.78
C TRP A 106 24.24 1.61 -27.50
N ASP A 107 25.02 1.33 -28.56
CA ASP A 107 26.33 0.68 -28.44
C ASP A 107 27.52 1.65 -28.29
N GLY A 108 27.29 2.95 -28.10
CA GLY A 108 28.38 3.94 -28.15
C GLY A 108 28.33 5.04 -27.09
N GLU A 109 29.44 5.78 -26.97
CA GLU A 109 29.57 6.97 -26.11
C GLU A 109 28.52 8.06 -26.40
N SER A 110 27.89 7.99 -27.58
CA SER A 110 26.82 8.88 -28.00
C SER A 110 25.46 8.60 -27.35
N LEU A 111 25.29 7.50 -26.60
CA LEU A 111 24.01 7.12 -25.97
C LEU A 111 23.44 8.22 -25.05
N ILE A 112 24.30 8.84 -24.23
CA ILE A 112 23.87 9.90 -23.29
C ILE A 112 23.34 11.09 -24.07
N TRP A 113 24.09 11.54 -25.08
CA TRP A 113 23.69 12.67 -25.91
C TRP A 113 22.42 12.37 -26.69
N ALA A 114 22.30 11.16 -27.24
CA ALA A 114 21.09 10.70 -27.91
C ALA A 114 19.87 10.71 -26.96
N GLY A 115 20.05 10.28 -25.71
CA GLY A 115 19.01 10.31 -24.68
C GLY A 115 18.61 11.72 -24.26
N ILE A 116 19.58 12.61 -24.02
CA ILE A 116 19.33 14.01 -23.68
C ILE A 116 18.59 14.72 -24.82
N ILE A 117 19.03 14.54 -26.07
CA ILE A 117 18.38 15.13 -27.24
C ILE A 117 16.96 14.61 -27.38
N ALA A 118 16.74 13.29 -27.29
CA ALA A 118 15.42 12.67 -27.36
C ALA A 118 14.49 13.21 -26.27
N LEU A 119 14.99 13.30 -25.04
CA LEU A 119 14.22 13.77 -23.89
C LEU A 119 13.88 15.26 -24.01
N ALA A 120 14.87 16.10 -24.29
CA ALA A 120 14.68 17.55 -24.40
C ALA A 120 13.70 17.90 -25.53
N THR A 121 13.85 17.28 -26.70
CA THR A 121 12.93 17.49 -27.83
C THR A 121 11.52 17.03 -27.53
N ASN A 122 11.33 15.88 -26.88
CA ASN A 122 10.01 15.41 -26.47
C ASN A 122 9.36 16.30 -25.40
N ILE A 123 10.14 16.87 -24.47
CA ILE A 123 9.66 17.86 -23.51
C ILE A 123 9.21 19.13 -24.24
N ILE A 124 10.02 19.66 -25.18
CA ILE A 124 9.66 20.84 -25.99
C ILE A 124 8.38 20.58 -26.78
N LEU A 125 8.29 19.43 -27.44
CA LEU A 125 7.10 19.01 -28.18
C LEU A 125 5.86 18.90 -27.29
N ALA A 126 6.01 18.34 -26.09
CA ALA A 126 4.93 18.21 -25.11
C ALA A 126 4.46 19.58 -24.59
N LEU A 127 5.38 20.54 -24.37
CA LEU A 127 5.06 21.89 -23.91
C LEU A 127 4.44 22.74 -25.02
N HIS A 128 5.02 22.69 -26.23
CA HIS A 128 4.60 23.53 -27.35
C HIS A 128 3.25 23.09 -27.93
N PHE A 129 3.10 21.79 -28.23
CA PHE A 129 1.89 21.25 -28.84
C PHE A 129 0.87 20.75 -27.82
N ARG A 130 1.21 20.70 -26.52
CA ARG A 130 0.33 20.14 -25.46
C ARG A 130 -0.13 18.71 -25.76
N SER A 131 0.73 17.92 -26.41
CA SER A 131 0.43 16.55 -26.86
C SER A 131 0.68 15.53 -25.73
N ASP A 132 -0.35 14.79 -25.33
CA ASP A 132 -0.22 13.74 -24.30
C ASP A 132 0.68 12.57 -24.74
N TYR A 133 0.73 12.26 -26.04
CA TYR A 133 1.65 11.25 -26.57
C TYR A 133 3.10 11.58 -26.26
N ASN A 134 3.51 12.85 -26.46
CA ASN A 134 4.87 13.29 -26.18
C ASN A 134 5.16 13.35 -24.66
N ARG A 135 4.13 13.53 -23.83
CA ARG A 135 4.25 13.42 -22.37
C ARG A 135 4.49 11.97 -21.94
N TRP A 136 3.83 11.00 -22.57
CA TRP A 136 4.10 9.58 -22.37
C TRP A 136 5.51 9.18 -22.86
N ILE A 137 5.89 9.61 -24.06
CA ILE A 137 7.23 9.34 -24.61
C ILE A 137 8.30 9.96 -23.71
N SER A 138 8.18 11.23 -23.32
CA SER A 138 9.13 11.87 -22.40
C SER A 138 9.17 11.20 -21.02
N THR A 139 8.04 10.69 -20.52
CA THR A 139 8.01 9.91 -19.28
C THR A 139 8.79 8.60 -19.42
N GLY A 140 8.60 7.87 -20.51
CA GLY A 140 9.37 6.67 -20.82
C GLY A 140 10.86 6.99 -20.92
N LEU A 141 11.23 8.03 -21.66
CA LEU A 141 12.62 8.48 -21.79
C LEU A 141 13.24 8.83 -20.43
N TRP A 142 12.53 9.56 -19.57
CA TRP A 142 12.95 9.84 -18.20
C TRP A 142 13.25 8.57 -17.40
N LEU A 143 12.40 7.54 -17.50
CA LEU A 143 12.62 6.25 -16.82
C LEU A 143 13.80 5.46 -17.40
N PHE A 144 14.12 5.63 -18.69
CA PHE A 144 15.29 5.01 -19.31
C PHE A 144 16.60 5.75 -19.02
N MET A 145 16.56 7.05 -18.65
CA MET A 145 17.77 7.87 -18.43
C MET A 145 18.78 7.27 -17.44
N PRO A 146 18.39 6.68 -16.30
CA PRO A 146 19.36 6.05 -15.41
C PRO A 146 20.17 4.94 -16.08
N ILE A 147 19.54 4.16 -16.95
CA ILE A 147 20.19 3.06 -17.70
C ILE A 147 21.15 3.64 -18.73
N THR A 148 20.73 4.66 -19.48
CA THR A 148 21.57 5.26 -20.53
C THR A 148 22.80 5.95 -19.96
N VAL A 149 22.65 6.67 -18.85
CA VAL A 149 23.77 7.32 -18.14
C VAL A 149 24.71 6.29 -17.53
N ALA A 150 24.16 5.23 -16.93
CA ALA A 150 24.98 4.16 -16.36
C ALA A 150 25.80 3.43 -17.43
N HIS A 151 25.18 3.03 -18.54
CA HIS A 151 25.85 2.29 -19.61
C HIS A 151 27.02 3.07 -20.22
N ALA A 152 26.84 4.38 -20.43
CA ALA A 152 27.83 5.19 -21.12
C ALA A 152 28.93 5.77 -20.21
N LEU A 153 28.65 6.08 -18.94
CA LEU A 153 29.68 6.56 -18.01
C LEU A 153 30.39 5.40 -17.27
N TYR A 154 29.69 4.29 -17.07
CA TYR A 154 30.14 3.15 -16.27
C TYR A 154 29.88 1.82 -17.01
N PRO A 155 30.69 1.49 -18.03
CA PRO A 155 30.46 0.30 -18.86
C PRO A 155 30.52 -1.02 -18.08
N ASN A 156 31.19 -1.04 -16.92
CA ASN A 156 31.23 -2.18 -16.00
C ASN A 156 30.00 -2.27 -15.08
N GLY A 157 29.03 -1.38 -15.25
CA GLY A 157 27.85 -1.25 -14.40
C GLY A 157 28.04 -0.31 -13.22
N LEU A 158 26.95 0.32 -12.78
CA LEU A 158 26.86 1.06 -11.53
C LEU A 158 26.39 0.13 -10.40
N GLU A 159 26.84 0.42 -9.17
CA GLU A 159 26.26 -0.23 -8.00
C GLU A 159 24.75 0.09 -7.90
N THR A 160 23.96 -0.87 -7.45
CA THR A 160 22.50 -0.80 -7.37
C THR A 160 22.00 0.45 -6.62
N MET A 161 22.74 0.91 -5.61
CA MET A 161 22.40 2.12 -4.84
C MET A 161 22.43 3.40 -5.71
N TYR A 162 23.39 3.52 -6.64
CA TYR A 162 23.45 4.68 -7.53
C TYR A 162 22.23 4.74 -8.45
N TYR A 163 21.78 3.59 -8.96
CA TYR A 163 20.53 3.55 -9.73
C TYR A 163 19.35 4.04 -8.89
N ALA A 164 19.26 3.65 -7.61
CA ALA A 164 18.20 4.13 -6.72
C ALA A 164 18.17 5.66 -6.61
N TRP A 165 19.33 6.30 -6.43
CA TRP A 165 19.46 7.76 -6.41
C TRP A 165 19.12 8.41 -7.76
N MET A 166 19.55 7.82 -8.87
CA MET A 166 19.22 8.32 -10.21
C MET A 166 17.71 8.27 -10.46
N TYR A 167 17.03 7.19 -10.08
CA TYR A 167 15.57 7.11 -10.16
C TYR A 167 14.87 8.10 -9.22
N LEU A 168 15.48 8.49 -8.11
CA LEU A 168 14.97 9.56 -7.24
C LEU A 168 15.06 10.92 -7.94
N VAL A 169 16.16 11.20 -8.64
CA VAL A 169 16.29 12.40 -9.49
C VAL A 169 15.25 12.40 -10.61
N VAL A 170 15.02 11.26 -11.24
CA VAL A 170 13.95 11.09 -12.26
C VAL A 170 12.57 11.35 -11.66
N MET A 171 12.28 10.81 -10.47
CA MET A 171 11.04 11.06 -9.74
C MET A 171 10.85 12.57 -9.52
N LEU A 172 11.87 13.27 -9.02
CA LEU A 172 11.84 14.71 -8.81
C LEU A 172 11.61 15.49 -10.12
N ALA A 173 12.29 15.11 -11.20
CA ALA A 173 12.14 15.75 -12.50
C ALA A 173 10.72 15.57 -13.07
N LEU A 174 10.11 14.40 -12.88
CA LEU A 174 8.74 14.11 -13.30
C LEU A 174 7.70 14.84 -12.42
N ILE A 175 7.96 14.96 -11.12
CA ILE A 175 7.17 15.80 -10.21
C ILE A 175 7.23 17.27 -10.65
N LEU A 176 8.42 17.78 -10.98
CA LEU A 176 8.59 19.15 -11.47
C LEU A 176 7.90 19.35 -12.83
N SER A 177 8.01 18.37 -13.73
CA SER A 177 7.32 18.37 -15.02
C SER A 177 5.81 18.44 -14.85
N ARG A 178 5.27 17.70 -13.89
CA ARG A 178 3.84 17.74 -13.49
C ARG A 178 3.46 19.12 -12.94
N PHE A 179 4.27 19.68 -12.05
CA PHE A 179 4.03 21.00 -11.46
C PHE A 179 4.03 22.12 -12.54
N ILE A 180 4.93 22.05 -13.52
CA ILE A 180 4.94 22.94 -14.69
C ILE A 180 3.70 22.72 -15.56
N ALA A 181 3.33 21.46 -15.83
CA ALA A 181 2.20 21.12 -16.69
C ALA A 181 0.84 21.58 -16.13
N ILE A 182 0.69 21.60 -14.80
CA ILE A 182 -0.49 22.15 -14.11
C ILE A 182 -0.51 23.69 -14.18
N GLY A 183 0.61 24.33 -14.51
CA GLY A 183 0.72 25.78 -14.63
C GLY A 183 0.91 26.51 -13.29
N SER A 184 1.24 25.80 -12.21
CA SER A 184 1.44 26.40 -10.89
C SER A 184 2.79 27.11 -10.74
N LEU A 185 3.84 26.71 -11.48
CA LEU A 185 5.18 27.31 -11.39
C LEU A 185 5.37 28.50 -12.33
N LEU A 186 4.64 28.53 -13.45
CA LEU A 186 4.73 29.57 -14.49
C LEU A 186 3.34 30.15 -14.76
N LEU A 187 2.77 30.77 -13.72
CA LEU A 187 1.48 31.45 -13.77
C LEU A 187 1.48 32.52 -14.88
N SER A 188 0.87 32.19 -16.02
CA SER A 188 0.45 33.20 -16.96
C SER A 188 -0.87 33.78 -16.46
N THR A 189 -0.91 35.08 -16.20
CA THR A 189 -2.10 35.81 -15.71
C THR A 189 -3.27 35.80 -16.70
N SER A 190 -3.05 35.34 -17.94
CA SER A 190 -4.01 35.43 -19.03
C SER A 190 -4.85 34.18 -19.29
N VAL A 191 -4.60 33.05 -18.61
CA VAL A 191 -5.34 31.80 -18.88
C VAL A 191 -5.92 31.19 -17.59
N PRO A 192 -7.25 30.96 -17.51
CA PRO A 192 -7.89 30.48 -16.29
C PRO A 192 -7.43 29.05 -15.93
N MET A 193 -6.94 28.89 -14.69
CA MET A 193 -6.41 27.62 -14.15
C MET A 193 -7.37 26.42 -14.22
N ILE A 194 -8.68 26.68 -14.28
CA ILE A 194 -9.72 25.64 -14.34
C ILE A 194 -9.61 24.76 -15.60
N VAL A 195 -9.07 25.29 -16.70
CA VAL A 195 -8.88 24.53 -17.95
C VAL A 195 -7.61 23.64 -17.88
N TYR A 196 -6.59 24.06 -17.14
CA TYR A 196 -5.33 23.31 -16.98
C TYR A 196 -5.45 22.12 -16.03
N ALA A 197 -6.23 22.26 -14.95
CA ALA A 197 -6.27 21.26 -13.87
C ALA A 197 -6.89 19.92 -14.29
N LYS A 198 -7.88 19.90 -15.20
CA LYS A 198 -8.59 18.68 -15.61
C LYS A 198 -7.88 17.85 -16.69
N THR A 199 -6.87 18.40 -17.35
CA THR A 199 -6.14 17.77 -18.48
C THR A 199 -4.64 17.61 -18.21
N ALA A 200 -4.21 17.85 -16.96
CA ALA A 200 -2.84 17.57 -16.56
C ALA A 200 -2.56 16.07 -16.73
N SER A 201 -1.50 15.73 -17.47
CA SER A 201 -1.29 14.36 -17.94
C SER A 201 -1.02 13.36 -16.82
N ILE A 202 -1.82 12.31 -16.78
CA ILE A 202 -1.64 11.11 -15.95
C ILE A 202 -0.26 10.47 -16.18
N SER A 203 0.35 10.67 -17.36
CA SER A 203 1.67 10.12 -17.70
C SER A 203 2.75 10.48 -16.67
N TYR A 204 2.85 11.74 -16.24
CA TYR A 204 3.86 12.16 -15.26
C TYR A 204 3.60 11.57 -13.87
N VAL A 205 2.31 11.38 -13.50
CA VAL A 205 1.92 10.71 -12.26
C VAL A 205 2.39 9.27 -12.26
N VAL A 206 2.06 8.52 -13.32
CA VAL A 206 2.55 7.15 -13.49
C VAL A 206 4.07 7.12 -13.48
N GLY A 207 4.71 8.07 -14.17
CA GLY A 207 6.15 8.20 -14.24
C GLY A 207 6.83 8.33 -12.88
N TYR A 208 6.46 9.33 -12.07
CA TYR A 208 7.10 9.52 -10.77
C TYR A 208 6.76 8.41 -9.78
N VAL A 209 5.58 7.78 -9.89
CA VAL A 209 5.24 6.60 -9.07
C VAL A 209 6.13 5.41 -9.42
N VAL A 210 6.31 5.12 -10.72
CA VAL A 210 7.20 4.04 -11.18
C VAL A 210 8.66 4.35 -10.81
N ALA A 211 9.11 5.58 -11.00
CA ALA A 211 10.47 5.99 -10.61
C ALA A 211 10.71 5.85 -9.10
N GLY A 212 9.76 6.31 -8.28
CA GLY A 212 9.82 6.14 -6.82
C GLY A 212 9.80 4.67 -6.40
N PHE A 213 8.98 3.83 -7.04
CA PHE A 213 8.94 2.39 -6.79
C PHE A 213 10.26 1.70 -7.17
N LEU A 214 10.83 2.02 -8.33
CA LEU A 214 12.14 1.51 -8.75
C LEU A 214 13.24 1.96 -7.80
N ALA A 215 13.28 3.24 -7.43
CA ALA A 215 14.22 3.77 -6.45
C ALA A 215 14.12 3.01 -5.12
N PHE A 216 12.90 2.77 -4.64
CA PHE A 216 12.64 2.01 -3.43
C PHE A 216 13.16 0.56 -3.53
N CYS A 217 12.74 -0.20 -4.54
CA CYS A 217 13.15 -1.59 -4.73
C CYS A 217 14.66 -1.74 -4.87
N LEU A 218 15.30 -0.88 -5.66
CA LEU A 218 16.76 -0.88 -5.84
C LEU A 218 17.49 -0.52 -4.55
N SER A 219 16.97 0.45 -3.78
CA SER A 219 17.59 0.83 -2.49
C SER A 219 17.57 -0.33 -1.49
N ILE A 220 16.48 -1.11 -1.43
CA ILE A 220 16.37 -2.28 -0.57
C ILE A 220 17.26 -3.42 -1.08
N ASN A 221 17.32 -3.63 -2.39
CA ASN A 221 18.12 -4.72 -2.96
C ASN A 221 19.63 -4.44 -2.98
N SER A 222 20.04 -3.20 -2.77
CA SER A 222 21.42 -2.76 -3.02
C SER A 222 22.51 -3.47 -2.18
N GLY A 223 22.16 -4.15 -1.10
CA GLY A 223 23.11 -4.85 -0.21
C GLY A 223 24.10 -3.93 0.54
N MET A 224 24.31 -2.72 0.03
CA MET A 224 25.10 -1.64 0.59
C MET A 224 24.42 -0.98 1.80
N ASP A 225 25.24 -0.26 2.55
CA ASP A 225 24.92 0.56 3.73
C ASP A 225 23.45 0.88 3.93
N ASN A 226 22.93 0.41 5.06
CA ASN A 226 21.54 0.59 5.50
C ASN A 226 21.09 2.06 5.46
N PHE A 227 22.04 2.99 5.61
CA PHE A 227 21.83 4.42 5.49
C PHE A 227 21.25 4.82 4.13
N GLY A 228 21.68 4.22 3.02
CA GLY A 228 21.18 4.60 1.70
C GLY A 228 19.72 4.22 1.48
N ALA A 229 19.29 3.04 1.93
CA ALA A 229 17.88 2.63 1.87
C ALA A 229 16.97 3.52 2.72
N VAL A 230 17.44 3.89 3.92
CA VAL A 230 16.77 4.86 4.79
C VAL A 230 16.67 6.23 4.13
N ALA A 231 17.78 6.73 3.56
CA ALA A 231 17.83 8.04 2.92
C ALA A 231 16.89 8.11 1.71
N VAL A 232 16.95 7.12 0.81
CA VAL A 232 16.07 7.04 -0.37
C VAL A 232 14.60 6.98 0.04
N SER A 233 14.25 6.12 1.01
CA SER A 233 12.87 6.00 1.50
C SER A 233 12.38 7.30 2.18
N SER A 234 13.26 7.99 2.91
CA SER A 234 12.95 9.28 3.54
C SER A 234 12.70 10.38 2.50
N TRP A 235 13.49 10.41 1.44
CA TRP A 235 13.28 11.33 0.32
C TRP A 235 12.00 11.02 -0.44
N ILE A 236 11.67 9.74 -0.70
CA ILE A 236 10.40 9.34 -1.30
C ILE A 236 9.23 9.80 -0.43
N SER A 237 9.31 9.58 0.89
CA SER A 237 8.29 10.05 1.86
C SER A 237 8.11 11.56 1.80
N LEU A 238 9.20 12.34 1.82
CA LEU A 238 9.16 13.79 1.70
C LEU A 238 8.54 14.25 0.38
N LEU A 239 8.96 13.67 -0.75
CA LEU A 239 8.43 14.01 -2.07
C LEU A 239 6.94 13.69 -2.18
N MET A 240 6.49 12.55 -1.65
CA MET A 240 5.08 12.19 -1.62
C MET A 240 4.25 13.14 -0.75
N LEU A 241 4.79 13.64 0.38
CA LEU A 241 4.14 14.69 1.17
C LEU A 241 4.03 16.00 0.38
N LEU A 242 5.09 16.38 -0.33
CA LEU A 242 5.10 17.58 -1.17
C LEU A 242 4.07 17.47 -2.30
N VAL A 243 4.01 16.32 -2.97
CA VAL A 243 3.04 16.03 -4.03
C VAL A 243 1.62 16.12 -3.49
N ALA A 244 1.33 15.40 -2.40
CA ALA A 244 0.01 15.38 -1.76
C ALA A 244 -0.46 16.78 -1.35
N ARG A 245 0.43 17.61 -0.77
CA ARG A 245 0.04 18.89 -0.17
C ARG A 245 0.07 20.06 -1.15
N PHE A 246 1.07 20.14 -2.01
CA PHE A 246 1.33 21.34 -2.81
C PHE A 246 1.03 21.18 -4.30
N ILE A 247 1.16 19.96 -4.84
CA ILE A 247 1.11 19.72 -6.29
C ILE A 247 -0.27 19.24 -6.71
N GLU A 248 -0.66 18.04 -6.26
CA GLU A 248 -1.98 17.47 -6.59
C GLU A 248 -3.06 18.01 -5.64
N LYS A 249 -2.68 18.40 -4.42
CA LYS A 249 -3.62 18.81 -3.36
C LYS A 249 -4.64 17.72 -3.02
N GLU A 250 -4.27 16.46 -3.29
CA GLU A 250 -5.08 15.28 -3.03
C GLU A 250 -4.62 14.61 -1.72
N PRO A 251 -5.45 14.61 -0.68
CA PRO A 251 -5.10 14.07 0.64
C PRO A 251 -4.88 12.55 0.60
N GLU A 252 -5.54 11.85 -0.33
CA GLU A 252 -5.48 10.40 -0.49
C GLU A 252 -4.05 9.91 -0.78
N ILE A 253 -3.20 10.77 -1.37
CA ILE A 253 -1.78 10.45 -1.61
C ILE A 253 -1.01 10.31 -0.29
N SER A 254 -1.42 11.04 0.77
CA SER A 254 -0.78 10.97 2.08
C SER A 254 -0.99 9.63 2.80
N VAL A 255 -1.92 8.80 2.32
CA VAL A 255 -2.24 7.47 2.86
C VAL A 255 -1.03 6.51 2.79
N VAL A 256 -0.09 6.77 1.89
CA VAL A 256 1.15 5.98 1.74
C VAL A 256 2.18 6.28 2.85
N GLN A 257 2.07 7.42 3.53
CA GLN A 257 3.07 7.87 4.50
C GLN A 257 3.28 6.92 5.68
N PRO A 258 2.23 6.38 6.34
CA PRO A 258 2.40 5.41 7.40
C PRO A 258 3.28 4.21 6.99
N ILE A 259 3.09 3.72 5.77
CA ILE A 259 3.84 2.58 5.22
C ILE A 259 5.30 2.97 5.00
N LEU A 260 5.56 4.12 4.37
CA LEU A 260 6.93 4.59 4.12
C LEU A 260 7.71 4.79 5.42
N TRP A 261 7.07 5.33 6.47
CA TRP A 261 7.72 5.52 7.76
C TRP A 261 8.06 4.20 8.46
N GLN A 262 7.22 3.17 8.30
CA GLN A 262 7.53 1.82 8.76
C GLN A 262 8.73 1.23 8.00
N VAL A 263 8.83 1.47 6.69
CA VAL A 263 9.99 1.02 5.92
C VAL A 263 11.26 1.79 6.32
N ILE A 264 11.17 3.09 6.58
CA ILE A 264 12.29 3.89 7.08
C ILE A 264 12.78 3.32 8.42
N ALA A 265 11.86 3.04 9.35
CA ALA A 265 12.18 2.43 10.65
C ALA A 265 12.84 1.05 10.47
N PHE A 266 12.33 0.22 9.56
CA PHE A 266 12.94 -1.06 9.21
C PHE A 266 14.35 -0.90 8.63
N GLY A 267 14.54 0.09 7.75
CA GLY A 267 15.82 0.41 7.13
C GLY A 267 16.92 0.72 8.15
N PHE A 268 16.61 1.48 9.20
CA PHE A 268 17.58 1.81 10.26
C PHE A 268 18.12 0.58 11.01
N LEU A 269 17.34 -0.49 11.05
CA LEU A 269 17.64 -1.67 11.87
C LEU A 269 18.33 -2.79 11.10
N ARG A 270 18.42 -2.67 9.77
CA ARG A 270 19.05 -3.68 8.91
C ARG A 270 20.56 -3.88 9.19
N SER A 271 21.20 -3.04 10.00
CA SER A 271 22.59 -3.22 10.48
C SER A 271 22.74 -4.14 11.70
N LEU A 272 21.68 -4.37 12.47
CA LEU A 272 21.78 -5.02 13.78
C LEU A 272 21.90 -6.55 13.68
N LYS A 273 22.50 -7.23 14.67
CA LYS A 273 22.46 -8.70 14.75
C LYS A 273 21.01 -9.21 14.72
N VAL A 274 20.77 -10.34 14.04
CA VAL A 274 19.42 -10.82 13.67
C VAL A 274 18.43 -10.83 14.84
N ASP A 275 18.81 -11.38 16.00
CA ASP A 275 17.88 -11.48 17.14
C ASP A 275 17.57 -10.12 17.77
N LEU A 276 18.59 -9.29 18.01
CA LEU A 276 18.44 -7.94 18.56
C LEU A 276 17.67 -7.02 17.59
N ARG A 277 17.86 -7.24 16.28
CA ARG A 277 17.19 -6.51 15.21
C ARG A 277 15.68 -6.66 15.29
N ILE A 278 15.19 -7.89 15.52
CA ILE A 278 13.75 -8.19 15.50
C ILE A 278 13.07 -7.52 16.70
N ASP A 279 13.58 -7.69 17.92
CA ASP A 279 12.90 -7.16 19.12
C ASP A 279 12.85 -5.62 19.11
N ILE A 280 13.96 -4.98 18.73
CA ILE A 280 14.04 -3.51 18.57
C ILE A 280 13.14 -3.04 17.41
N PHE A 281 13.08 -3.78 16.30
CA PHE A 281 12.21 -3.44 15.17
C PHE A 281 10.74 -3.49 15.54
N LEU A 282 10.29 -4.54 16.20
CA LEU A 282 8.90 -4.66 16.63
C LEU A 282 8.51 -3.54 17.61
N GLY A 283 9.42 -3.20 18.54
CA GLY A 283 9.22 -2.07 19.45
C GLY A 283 9.12 -0.73 18.72
N LEU A 284 10.07 -0.43 17.83
CA LEU A 284 10.08 0.80 17.04
C LEU A 284 8.92 0.88 16.06
N SER A 285 8.54 -0.22 15.41
CA SER A 285 7.39 -0.30 14.50
C SER A 285 6.09 0.06 15.22
N THR A 286 5.90 -0.49 16.43
CA THR A 286 4.74 -0.16 17.28
C THR A 286 4.76 1.32 17.66
N LEU A 287 5.90 1.86 18.10
CA LEU A 287 6.05 3.27 18.47
C LEU A 287 5.78 4.21 17.27
N VAL A 288 6.34 3.89 16.11
CA VAL A 288 6.14 4.66 14.87
C VAL A 288 4.66 4.65 14.49
N ALA A 289 3.96 3.51 14.60
CA ALA A 289 2.52 3.46 14.35
C ALA A 289 1.71 4.35 15.31
N VAL A 290 2.07 4.39 16.60
CA VAL A 290 1.44 5.30 17.58
C VAL A 290 1.67 6.76 17.23
N VAL A 291 2.91 7.14 16.89
CA VAL A 291 3.27 8.51 16.52
C VAL A 291 2.53 8.93 15.24
N ILE A 292 2.50 8.06 14.22
CA ILE A 292 1.76 8.32 12.98
C ILE A 292 0.28 8.55 13.29
N TYR A 293 -0.34 7.66 14.08
CA TYR A 293 -1.74 7.77 14.45
C TYR A 293 -2.01 9.08 15.19
N ALA A 294 -1.18 9.43 16.19
CA ALA A 294 -1.33 10.65 16.96
C ALA A 294 -1.19 11.91 16.08
N LEU A 295 -0.22 11.93 15.16
CA LEU A 295 -0.05 13.02 14.21
C LEU A 295 -1.23 13.12 13.23
N ALA A 296 -1.70 11.99 12.70
CA ALA A 296 -2.83 11.95 11.78
C ALA A 296 -4.13 12.42 12.47
N ASP A 297 -4.40 11.98 13.70
CA ASP A 297 -5.56 12.42 14.49
C ASP A 297 -5.44 13.89 14.91
N TRP A 298 -4.25 14.34 15.29
CA TRP A 298 -4.00 15.74 15.62
C TRP A 298 -4.21 16.67 14.42
N TRP A 299 -3.67 16.31 13.25
CA TRP A 299 -3.91 17.07 12.03
C TRP A 299 -5.38 17.06 11.63
N ARG A 300 -6.09 15.94 11.77
CA ARG A 300 -7.54 15.88 11.54
C ARG A 300 -8.31 16.90 12.41
N HIS A 301 -7.89 17.09 13.66
CA HIS A 301 -8.52 18.06 14.56
C HIS A 301 -8.18 19.52 14.19
N LEU A 302 -6.92 19.82 13.88
CA LEU A 302 -6.49 21.17 13.50
C LEU A 302 -7.12 21.63 12.18
N TYR A 303 -7.27 20.70 11.24
CA TYR A 303 -7.68 20.99 9.87
C TYR A 303 -9.10 20.52 9.57
N ARG A 304 -9.99 20.54 10.58
CA ARG A 304 -11.37 20.03 10.49
C ARG A 304 -12.20 20.59 9.32
N GLN A 305 -11.81 21.74 8.76
CA GLN A 305 -12.41 22.36 7.57
C GLN A 305 -11.65 22.12 6.26
N SER A 306 -10.37 21.75 6.29
CA SER A 306 -9.63 21.48 5.06
C SER A 306 -9.67 19.98 4.77
N ARG A 307 -10.02 19.62 3.54
CA ARG A 307 -10.05 18.22 3.06
C ARG A 307 -8.67 17.54 3.07
N ILE A 308 -7.66 18.08 3.76
CA ILE A 308 -6.24 17.75 3.58
C ILE A 308 -5.84 16.48 4.36
N VAL A 309 -6.56 16.12 5.43
CA VAL A 309 -6.34 14.84 6.12
C VAL A 309 -7.60 14.00 6.05
N ASP A 310 -7.52 12.98 5.22
CA ASP A 310 -8.60 12.03 5.00
C ASP A 310 -8.68 11.02 6.15
N GLU A 311 -9.90 10.54 6.41
CA GLU A 311 -10.17 9.44 7.33
C GLU A 311 -9.33 8.20 6.96
N ASN A 312 -9.01 8.04 5.67
CA ASN A 312 -8.12 7.01 5.15
C ASN A 312 -6.70 7.04 5.74
N THR A 313 -6.10 8.20 5.99
CA THR A 313 -4.73 8.26 6.56
C THR A 313 -4.70 7.74 7.99
N VAL A 314 -5.75 8.02 8.78
CA VAL A 314 -5.90 7.49 10.14
C VAL A 314 -6.13 5.97 10.10
N ILE A 315 -6.95 5.48 9.16
CA ILE A 315 -7.19 4.04 8.99
C ILE A 315 -5.88 3.32 8.62
N PHE A 316 -5.09 3.85 7.69
CA PHE A 316 -3.80 3.25 7.33
C PHE A 316 -2.78 3.33 8.47
N ALA A 317 -2.80 4.39 9.28
CA ALA A 317 -2.01 4.45 10.51
C ALA A 317 -2.39 3.30 11.47
N LEU A 318 -3.69 3.04 11.66
CA LEU A 318 -4.15 1.89 12.45
C LEU A 318 -3.71 0.56 11.83
N LEU A 319 -3.80 0.39 10.50
CA LEU A 319 -3.36 -0.83 9.83
C LEU A 319 -1.85 -1.07 10.00
N THR A 320 -1.03 -0.02 9.99
CA THR A 320 0.42 -0.18 10.21
C THR A 320 0.76 -0.63 11.64
N SER A 321 -0.11 -0.37 12.64
CA SER A 321 0.08 -0.93 13.99
C SER A 321 -0.03 -2.47 14.04
N LEU A 322 -0.68 -3.09 13.03
CA LEU A 322 -0.78 -4.55 12.90
C LEU A 322 0.49 -5.20 12.34
N ILE A 323 1.46 -4.44 11.83
CA ILE A 323 2.71 -4.99 11.28
C ILE A 323 3.46 -5.78 12.35
N THR A 324 3.55 -5.24 13.57
CA THR A 324 4.27 -5.88 14.68
C THR A 324 3.69 -7.28 15.02
N PRO A 325 2.38 -7.43 15.30
CA PRO A 325 1.84 -8.77 15.56
C PRO A 325 1.76 -9.67 14.32
N ALA A 326 1.59 -9.11 13.11
CA ALA A 326 1.60 -9.91 11.89
C ALA A 326 2.95 -10.58 11.61
N TYR A 327 4.03 -10.09 12.21
CA TYR A 327 5.38 -10.66 12.07
C TYR A 327 5.47 -12.12 12.54
N TYR A 328 4.58 -12.55 13.45
CA TYR A 328 4.46 -13.95 13.87
C TYR A 328 4.22 -14.89 12.67
N PHE A 329 3.36 -14.50 11.72
CA PHE A 329 3.02 -15.33 10.56
C PHE A 329 4.18 -15.51 9.57
N VAL A 330 5.21 -14.65 9.64
CA VAL A 330 6.35 -14.71 8.73
C VAL A 330 7.50 -15.53 9.33
N TYR A 331 7.72 -15.45 10.64
CA TYR A 331 8.89 -16.04 11.29
C TYR A 331 8.57 -17.16 12.28
N ASP A 332 7.30 -17.38 12.62
CA ASP A 332 6.84 -18.37 13.61
C ASP A 332 7.53 -18.27 14.98
N ILE A 333 7.91 -17.05 15.38
CA ILE A 333 8.54 -16.75 16.67
C ILE A 333 7.62 -15.83 17.45
N THR A 334 7.32 -16.19 18.70
CA THR A 334 6.59 -15.30 19.62
C THR A 334 7.56 -14.42 20.40
N LYS A 335 7.34 -13.10 20.36
CA LYS A 335 8.09 -12.09 21.14
C LYS A 335 7.16 -11.22 21.96
N ILE A 336 7.63 -10.73 23.11
CA ILE A 336 6.85 -9.85 23.99
C ILE A 336 6.39 -8.57 23.27
N SER A 337 7.20 -8.03 22.35
CA SER A 337 6.86 -6.87 21.53
C SER A 337 5.61 -7.09 20.66
N MET A 338 5.32 -8.33 20.24
CA MET A 338 4.11 -8.66 19.46
C MET A 338 2.85 -8.54 20.31
N ILE A 339 2.92 -9.00 21.56
CA ILE A 339 1.83 -8.91 22.54
C ILE A 339 1.56 -7.43 22.88
N ILE A 340 2.62 -6.67 23.18
CA ILE A 340 2.54 -5.23 23.41
C ILE A 340 1.97 -4.51 22.18
N GLY A 341 2.40 -4.90 20.97
CA GLY A 341 1.88 -4.39 19.72
C GLY A 341 0.36 -4.56 19.60
N LEU A 342 -0.19 -5.75 19.88
CA LEU A 342 -1.65 -5.95 19.89
C LEU A 342 -2.36 -5.14 20.95
N PHE A 343 -1.77 -4.99 22.13
CA PHE A 343 -2.33 -4.16 23.19
C PHE A 343 -2.45 -2.69 22.73
N VAL A 344 -1.41 -2.19 22.07
CA VAL A 344 -1.39 -0.86 21.46
C VAL A 344 -2.45 -0.76 20.35
N VAL A 345 -2.53 -1.73 19.43
CA VAL A 345 -3.57 -1.78 18.39
C VAL A 345 -4.97 -1.67 19.00
N SER A 346 -5.24 -2.43 20.07
CA SER A 346 -6.52 -2.34 20.79
C SER A 346 -6.76 -0.93 21.34
N GLY A 347 -5.77 -0.32 22.01
CA GLY A 347 -5.90 1.03 22.55
C GLY A 347 -6.17 2.07 21.45
N LEU A 348 -5.44 2.01 20.34
CA LEU A 348 -5.60 2.94 19.21
C LEU A 348 -6.95 2.76 18.51
N THR A 349 -7.36 1.52 18.25
CA THR A 349 -8.68 1.25 17.63
C THR A 349 -9.83 1.65 18.55
N TYR A 350 -9.71 1.41 19.87
CA TYR A 350 -10.71 1.86 20.84
C TYR A 350 -10.80 3.38 20.88
N HIS A 351 -9.66 4.08 20.91
CA HIS A 351 -9.63 5.55 20.85
C HIS A 351 -10.31 6.08 19.58
N TYR A 352 -10.01 5.49 18.43
CA TYR A 352 -10.60 5.89 17.14
C TYR A 352 -12.12 5.62 17.08
N TRP A 353 -12.58 4.49 17.61
CA TRP A 353 -13.99 4.07 17.57
C TRP A 353 -14.81 4.46 18.81
N ARG A 354 -14.26 5.20 19.78
CA ARG A 354 -14.95 5.55 21.03
C ARG A 354 -16.31 6.24 20.84
N ASN A 355 -16.45 7.01 19.76
CA ASN A 355 -17.67 7.74 19.40
C ASN A 355 -18.48 7.06 18.29
N ARG A 356 -18.10 5.84 17.87
CA ARG A 356 -18.80 5.05 16.86
C ARG A 356 -19.73 4.03 17.52
N SER A 357 -20.38 3.20 16.71
CA SER A 357 -21.32 2.17 17.20
C SER A 357 -20.64 1.20 18.16
N GLN A 358 -21.41 0.65 19.10
CA GLN A 358 -20.92 -0.26 20.13
C GLN A 358 -20.16 -1.48 19.56
N GLY A 359 -20.57 -1.98 18.38
CA GLY A 359 -19.91 -3.12 17.74
C GLY A 359 -18.43 -2.87 17.43
N TYR A 360 -18.05 -1.65 17.07
CA TYR A 360 -16.64 -1.32 16.84
C TYR A 360 -15.82 -1.35 18.14
N LYS A 361 -16.40 -0.88 19.26
CA LYS A 361 -15.74 -0.92 20.56
C LYS A 361 -15.49 -2.36 21.02
N GLU A 362 -16.46 -3.24 20.76
CA GLU A 362 -16.34 -4.68 21.01
C GLU A 362 -15.20 -5.29 20.21
N VAL A 363 -15.04 -4.94 18.92
CA VAL A 363 -13.89 -5.41 18.12
C VAL A 363 -12.56 -5.01 18.76
N SER A 364 -12.40 -3.77 19.22
CA SER A 364 -11.17 -3.34 19.92
C SER A 364 -10.92 -4.15 21.18
N ILE A 365 -11.94 -4.39 21.99
CA ILE A 365 -11.81 -5.20 23.21
C ILE A 365 -11.50 -6.67 22.86
N THR A 366 -12.02 -7.21 21.77
CA THR A 366 -11.62 -8.54 21.30
C THR A 366 -10.14 -8.60 20.93
N VAL A 367 -9.59 -7.55 20.30
CA VAL A 367 -8.15 -7.44 20.04
C VAL A 367 -7.35 -7.37 21.36
N PHE A 368 -7.84 -6.65 22.37
CA PHE A 368 -7.27 -6.66 23.72
C PHE A 368 -7.23 -8.07 24.31
N THR A 369 -8.36 -8.78 24.27
CA THR A 369 -8.48 -10.16 24.77
C THR A 369 -7.52 -11.10 24.06
N ALA A 370 -7.36 -10.97 22.74
CA ALA A 370 -6.38 -11.73 21.96
C ALA A 370 -4.93 -11.43 22.41
N SER A 371 -4.60 -10.17 22.71
CA SER A 371 -3.29 -9.80 23.28
C SER A 371 -3.05 -10.49 24.63
N VAL A 372 -4.04 -10.48 25.53
CA VAL A 372 -3.94 -11.13 26.86
C VAL A 372 -3.72 -12.63 26.71
N MET A 373 -4.52 -13.30 25.86
CA MET A 373 -4.39 -14.73 25.61
C MET A 373 -3.01 -15.08 25.02
N TRP A 374 -2.53 -14.29 24.06
CA TRP A 374 -1.19 -14.50 23.51
C TRP A 374 -0.10 -14.27 24.58
N GLY A 375 -0.29 -13.28 25.45
CA GLY A 375 0.55 -13.07 26.64
C GLY A 375 0.61 -14.30 27.55
N MET A 376 -0.55 -14.88 27.88
CA MET A 376 -0.62 -16.13 28.66
C MET A 376 0.14 -17.27 27.96
N HIS A 377 -0.03 -17.39 26.64
CA HIS A 377 0.71 -18.37 25.85
C HIS A 377 2.24 -18.14 25.92
N TYR A 378 2.68 -16.90 25.85
CA TYR A 378 4.10 -16.57 25.94
C TYR A 378 4.70 -16.91 27.31
N PHE A 379 3.95 -16.69 28.40
CA PHE A 379 4.38 -17.04 29.77
C PHE A 379 4.21 -18.53 30.12
N GLY A 380 3.90 -19.38 29.14
CA GLY A 380 3.84 -20.83 29.33
C GLY A 380 2.52 -21.36 29.89
N VAL A 381 1.48 -20.52 30.00
CA VAL A 381 0.12 -21.01 30.29
C VAL A 381 -0.34 -21.84 29.09
N ARG A 382 -0.71 -23.09 29.34
CA ARG A 382 -1.14 -24.06 28.31
C ARG A 382 -2.51 -24.65 28.64
N GLU A 383 -3.03 -24.34 29.80
CA GLU A 383 -4.31 -24.78 30.33
C GLU A 383 -5.44 -24.16 29.50
N PHE A 384 -6.12 -24.99 28.72
CA PHE A 384 -7.24 -24.56 27.87
C PHE A 384 -8.32 -23.80 28.66
N GLN A 385 -8.57 -24.20 29.91
CA GLN A 385 -9.53 -23.55 30.80
C GLN A 385 -9.17 -22.07 31.07
N ALA A 386 -7.88 -21.74 31.17
CA ALA A 386 -7.48 -20.36 31.43
C ALA A 386 -7.88 -19.44 30.25
N TYR A 387 -7.76 -19.94 29.02
CA TYR A 387 -8.18 -19.23 27.81
C TYR A 387 -9.70 -19.06 27.71
N THR A 388 -10.47 -20.10 28.07
CA THR A 388 -11.94 -20.01 28.05
C THR A 388 -12.47 -19.03 29.09
N HIS A 389 -11.82 -18.92 30.25
CA HIS A 389 -12.17 -17.93 31.27
C HIS A 389 -11.92 -16.50 30.80
N VAL A 390 -10.81 -16.25 30.10
CA VAL A 390 -10.54 -14.93 29.51
C VAL A 390 -11.60 -14.55 28.48
N PHE A 391 -12.05 -15.48 27.64
CA PHE A 391 -13.18 -15.25 26.74
C PHE A 391 -14.51 -15.04 27.47
N ALA A 392 -14.79 -15.84 28.51
CA ALA A 392 -16.01 -15.71 29.30
C ALA A 392 -16.09 -14.33 29.98
N ILE A 393 -14.96 -13.83 30.50
CA ILE A 393 -14.85 -12.47 31.06
C ILE A 393 -15.12 -11.41 29.98
N MET A 394 -14.54 -11.57 28.77
CA MET A 394 -14.80 -10.66 27.65
C MET A 394 -16.29 -10.61 27.29
N LEU A 395 -16.95 -11.77 27.18
CA LEU A 395 -18.37 -11.86 26.84
C LEU A 395 -19.24 -11.29 27.98
N ALA A 396 -18.90 -11.56 29.24
CA ALA A 396 -19.58 -10.95 30.38
C ALA A 396 -19.44 -9.42 30.38
N PHE A 397 -18.27 -8.90 30.00
CA PHE A 397 -18.05 -7.46 29.84
C PHE A 397 -18.89 -6.87 28.69
N PHE A 398 -19.05 -7.59 27.57
CA PHE A 398 -19.94 -7.19 26.47
C PHE A 398 -21.40 -7.20 26.90
N ALA A 399 -21.82 -8.20 27.67
CA ALA A 399 -23.16 -8.27 28.23
C ALA A 399 -23.45 -7.05 29.11
N TRP A 400 -22.51 -6.68 29.98
CA TRP A 400 -22.64 -5.49 30.83
C TRP A 400 -22.75 -4.21 30.00
N MET A 401 -21.82 -3.97 29.06
CA MET A 401 -21.89 -2.76 28.20
C MET A 401 -23.19 -2.67 27.41
N ARG A 402 -23.72 -3.79 26.89
CA ARG A 402 -25.00 -3.82 26.17
C ARG A 402 -26.18 -3.56 27.10
N HIS A 403 -26.11 -4.03 28.34
CA HIS A 403 -27.13 -3.77 29.35
C HIS A 403 -27.24 -2.29 29.68
N GLU A 404 -26.10 -1.61 29.90
CA GLU A 404 -26.03 -0.15 30.15
C GLU A 404 -26.61 0.67 28.99
N LEU A 405 -26.56 0.15 27.77
CA LEU A 405 -27.17 0.77 26.58
C LEU A 405 -28.66 0.42 26.39
N GLY A 406 -29.27 -0.30 27.33
CA GLY A 406 -30.67 -0.75 27.26
C GLY A 406 -30.92 -1.89 26.27
N GLN A 407 -29.87 -2.52 25.72
CA GLN A 407 -29.98 -3.57 24.70
C GLN A 407 -30.07 -4.95 25.34
N VAL A 408 -31.19 -5.21 26.02
CA VAL A 408 -31.38 -6.41 26.87
C VAL A 408 -31.20 -7.73 26.09
N ILE A 409 -31.77 -7.83 24.88
CA ILE A 409 -31.68 -9.06 24.07
C ILE A 409 -30.21 -9.41 23.76
N LYS A 410 -29.43 -8.44 23.28
CA LYS A 410 -28.00 -8.64 22.98
C LYS A 410 -27.17 -8.90 24.23
N SER A 411 -27.53 -8.27 25.35
CA SER A 411 -26.90 -8.55 26.64
C SER A 411 -27.10 -10.01 27.04
N ASP A 412 -28.33 -10.53 26.92
CA ASP A 412 -28.65 -11.93 27.22
C ASP A 412 -27.93 -12.89 26.27
N GLU A 413 -27.81 -12.57 24.98
CA GLU A 413 -26.99 -13.33 24.01
C GLU A 413 -25.53 -13.47 24.46
N TYR A 414 -24.90 -12.38 24.92
CA TYR A 414 -23.54 -12.44 25.45
C TYR A 414 -23.43 -13.21 26.77
N ILE A 415 -24.46 -13.18 27.63
CA ILE A 415 -24.52 -14.02 28.83
C ILE A 415 -24.57 -15.50 28.44
N TYR A 416 -25.38 -15.88 27.45
CA TYR A 416 -25.42 -17.25 26.92
C TYR A 416 -24.05 -17.67 26.40
N GLY A 417 -23.38 -16.79 25.66
CA GLY A 417 -22.02 -17.02 25.18
C GLY A 417 -21.02 -17.22 26.33
N ALA A 418 -21.03 -16.33 27.33
CA ALA A 418 -20.10 -16.39 28.47
C ALA A 418 -20.24 -17.71 29.25
N LEU A 419 -21.48 -18.10 29.56
CA LEU A 419 -21.77 -19.35 30.25
C LEU A 419 -21.38 -20.57 29.41
N SER A 420 -21.67 -20.55 28.11
CA SER A 420 -21.32 -21.66 27.23
C SER A 420 -19.81 -21.85 27.13
N VAL A 421 -19.06 -20.74 26.94
CA VAL A 421 -17.61 -20.77 26.80
C VAL A 421 -16.92 -21.19 28.10
N SER A 422 -17.42 -20.78 29.27
CA SER A 422 -16.82 -21.18 30.54
C SER A 422 -17.13 -22.65 30.87
N THR A 423 -18.39 -23.08 30.69
CA THR A 423 -18.87 -24.38 31.19
C THR A 423 -18.66 -25.56 30.23
N VAL A 424 -18.90 -25.40 28.93
CA VAL A 424 -18.90 -26.54 27.98
C VAL A 424 -17.50 -27.16 27.83
N PRO A 425 -16.42 -26.40 27.57
CA PRO A 425 -15.05 -26.90 27.61
C PRO A 425 -14.70 -27.69 28.88
N LEU A 426 -15.05 -27.13 30.04
CA LEU A 426 -14.72 -27.73 31.33
C LEU A 426 -15.52 -28.99 31.59
N ALA A 427 -16.79 -29.02 31.18
CA ALA A 427 -17.63 -30.22 31.26
C ALA A 427 -17.06 -31.36 30.41
N ILE A 428 -16.61 -31.06 29.18
CA ILE A 428 -15.96 -32.04 28.30
C ILE A 428 -14.66 -32.56 28.95
N GLN A 429 -13.84 -31.67 29.52
CA GLN A 429 -12.62 -32.08 30.22
C GLN A 429 -12.91 -32.96 31.43
N ALA A 430 -13.89 -32.59 32.26
CA ALA A 430 -14.32 -33.37 33.41
C ALA A 430 -14.81 -34.77 33.00
N MET A 431 -15.57 -34.86 31.90
CA MET A 431 -16.03 -36.14 31.34
C MET A 431 -14.88 -36.99 30.78
N SER A 432 -13.88 -36.37 30.16
CA SER A 432 -12.72 -37.08 29.62
C SER A 432 -11.73 -37.56 30.69
N SER A 433 -11.78 -36.97 31.88
CA SER A 433 -10.92 -37.33 33.02
C SER A 433 -11.50 -38.48 33.85
N VAL A 434 -10.65 -39.11 34.68
CA VAL A 434 -11.10 -40.12 35.66
C VAL A 434 -12.16 -39.51 36.58
N SER A 435 -13.21 -40.29 36.89
CA SER A 435 -14.29 -39.86 37.79
C SER A 435 -13.72 -39.28 39.08
N GLY A 436 -14.21 -38.09 39.49
CA GLY A 436 -13.74 -37.37 40.66
C GLY A 436 -12.31 -36.81 40.60
N GLY A 437 -11.75 -36.69 39.40
CA GLY A 437 -10.54 -35.91 39.12
C GLY A 437 -10.73 -34.41 39.36
N VAL A 438 -9.63 -33.67 39.35
CA VAL A 438 -9.57 -32.23 39.66
C VAL A 438 -10.57 -31.40 38.83
N TYR A 439 -10.73 -31.71 37.54
CA TYR A 439 -11.67 -30.99 36.66
C TYR A 439 -13.14 -31.16 37.06
N GLY A 440 -13.53 -32.30 37.63
CA GLY A 440 -14.88 -32.51 38.15
C GLY A 440 -15.17 -31.61 39.36
N TRP A 441 -14.19 -31.42 40.24
CA TRP A 441 -14.29 -30.50 41.37
C TRP A 441 -14.36 -29.03 40.93
N VAL A 442 -13.49 -28.66 40.00
CA VAL A 442 -13.45 -27.29 39.45
C VAL A 442 -14.76 -26.96 38.75
N LEU A 443 -15.33 -27.89 37.98
CA LEU A 443 -16.63 -27.71 37.31
C LEU A 443 -17.74 -27.40 38.31
N LEU A 444 -17.83 -28.18 39.39
CA LEU A 444 -18.87 -27.96 40.40
C LEU A 444 -18.69 -26.62 41.10
N LEU A 445 -17.47 -26.28 41.49
CA LEU A 445 -17.16 -24.98 42.10
C LEU A 445 -17.54 -23.83 41.17
N GLU A 446 -17.20 -23.92 39.87
CA GLU A 446 -17.57 -22.93 38.87
C GLU A 446 -19.10 -22.79 38.75
N GLN A 447 -19.84 -23.89 38.77
CA GLN A 447 -21.32 -23.83 38.73
C GLN A 447 -21.91 -23.19 39.99
N VAL A 448 -21.32 -23.41 41.17
CA VAL A 448 -21.73 -22.70 42.40
C VAL A 448 -21.55 -21.20 42.23
N LEU A 449 -20.39 -20.78 41.73
CA LEU A 449 -20.11 -19.37 41.47
C LEU A 449 -21.11 -18.79 40.45
N ILE A 450 -21.41 -19.51 39.38
CA ILE A 450 -22.42 -19.10 38.39
C ILE A 450 -23.80 -18.92 39.03
N MET A 451 -24.22 -19.84 39.90
CA MET A 451 -25.51 -19.70 40.62
C MET A 451 -25.51 -18.50 41.56
N LEU A 452 -24.43 -18.26 42.30
CA LEU A 452 -24.27 -17.09 43.17
C LEU A 452 -24.33 -15.78 42.36
N ILE A 453 -23.65 -15.73 41.21
CA ILE A 453 -23.70 -14.59 40.28
C ILE A 453 -25.13 -14.41 39.76
N GLY A 454 -25.79 -15.50 39.34
CA GLY A 454 -27.17 -15.48 38.85
C GLY A 454 -28.17 -14.92 39.87
N MET A 455 -27.99 -15.24 41.16
CA MET A 455 -28.77 -14.65 42.25
C MET A 455 -28.48 -13.16 42.42
N SER A 456 -27.21 -12.75 42.35
CA SER A 456 -26.79 -11.36 42.50
C SER A 456 -27.38 -10.46 41.39
N ILE A 457 -27.28 -10.90 40.13
CA ILE A 457 -27.82 -10.16 38.97
C ILE A 457 -29.30 -10.42 38.72
N ARG A 458 -29.95 -11.23 39.56
CA ARG A 458 -31.38 -11.58 39.49
C ARG A 458 -31.82 -12.15 38.13
N LYS A 459 -30.95 -12.91 37.45
CA LYS A 459 -31.26 -13.54 36.17
C LYS A 459 -31.56 -15.03 36.40
N ARG A 460 -32.86 -15.37 36.38
CA ARG A 460 -33.36 -16.74 36.57
C ARG A 460 -32.63 -17.75 35.67
N PHE A 461 -32.39 -17.39 34.42
CA PHE A 461 -31.70 -18.26 33.47
C PHE A 461 -30.29 -18.67 33.93
N VAL A 462 -29.48 -17.73 34.44
CA VAL A 462 -28.11 -17.98 34.88
C VAL A 462 -28.09 -18.96 36.06
N LEU A 463 -29.05 -18.79 36.98
CA LEU A 463 -29.24 -19.71 38.10
C LEU A 463 -29.63 -21.11 37.61
N MET A 464 -30.59 -21.21 36.68
CA MET A 464 -31.00 -22.50 36.10
C MET A 464 -29.86 -23.19 35.33
N TRP A 465 -29.02 -22.43 34.63
CA TRP A 465 -27.84 -22.97 33.93
C TRP A 465 -26.88 -23.66 34.90
N GLY A 466 -26.46 -22.95 35.95
CA GLY A 466 -25.58 -23.51 36.97
C GLY A 466 -26.19 -24.72 37.66
N LEU A 467 -27.50 -24.68 37.97
CA LEU A 467 -28.23 -25.79 38.56
C LEU A 467 -28.20 -27.05 37.67
N TYR A 468 -28.53 -26.91 36.38
CA TYR A 468 -28.57 -28.04 35.45
C TYR A 468 -27.20 -28.66 35.23
N VAL A 469 -26.16 -27.83 35.06
CA VAL A 469 -24.78 -28.34 34.89
C VAL A 469 -24.29 -28.99 36.18
N SER A 470 -24.59 -28.42 37.37
CA SER A 470 -24.26 -29.05 38.66
C SER A 470 -24.92 -30.42 38.81
N VAL A 471 -26.22 -30.53 38.53
CA VAL A 471 -26.94 -31.83 38.60
C VAL A 471 -26.30 -32.84 37.66
N GLY A 472 -26.02 -32.47 36.41
CA GLY A 472 -25.35 -33.34 35.45
C GLY A 472 -23.97 -33.81 35.91
N ALA A 473 -23.18 -32.89 36.46
CA ALA A 473 -21.84 -33.21 36.98
C ALA A 473 -21.89 -34.19 38.16
N VAL A 474 -22.85 -34.04 39.08
CA VAL A 474 -23.03 -34.95 40.21
C VAL A 474 -23.44 -36.34 39.76
N LEU A 475 -24.43 -36.42 38.87
CA LEU A 475 -24.91 -37.70 38.33
C LEU A 475 -23.77 -38.45 37.62
N TYR A 476 -22.89 -37.72 36.94
CA TYR A 476 -21.70 -38.30 36.32
C TYR A 476 -20.70 -38.85 37.35
N GLN A 477 -20.41 -38.10 38.41
CA GLN A 477 -19.44 -38.48 39.44
C GLN A 477 -19.91 -39.64 40.33
N LEU A 478 -21.22 -39.78 40.53
CA LEU A 478 -21.83 -40.90 41.26
C LEU A 478 -21.56 -42.29 40.65
N ARG A 479 -21.00 -42.34 39.43
CA ARG A 479 -20.47 -43.59 38.85
C ARG A 479 -19.38 -44.24 39.70
N ASP A 480 -18.69 -43.46 40.53
CA ASP A 480 -17.69 -43.96 41.46
C ASP A 480 -18.09 -43.63 42.92
N LEU A 481 -18.38 -44.67 43.70
CA LEU A 481 -18.84 -44.60 45.09
C LEU A 481 -17.83 -43.90 46.02
N GLY A 482 -16.56 -43.79 45.62
CA GLY A 482 -15.53 -43.05 46.35
C GLY A 482 -15.83 -41.54 46.50
N TYR A 483 -16.79 -41.02 45.73
CA TYR A 483 -17.14 -39.59 45.69
C TYR A 483 -18.53 -39.28 46.27
N ALA A 484 -19.07 -40.13 47.15
CA ALA A 484 -20.37 -39.90 47.80
C ALA A 484 -20.46 -38.55 48.56
N ALA A 485 -19.36 -38.08 49.16
CA ALA A 485 -19.30 -36.77 49.82
C ALA A 485 -19.56 -35.60 48.84
N LEU A 486 -19.18 -35.78 47.58
CA LEU A 486 -19.35 -34.82 46.49
C LEU A 486 -20.83 -34.71 46.08
N ALA A 487 -21.52 -35.84 46.02
CA ALA A 487 -22.95 -35.88 45.77
C ALA A 487 -23.76 -35.23 46.90
N VAL A 488 -23.35 -35.40 48.16
CA VAL A 488 -23.99 -34.73 49.31
C VAL A 488 -23.81 -33.21 49.25
N LEU A 489 -22.59 -32.72 49.03
CA LEU A 489 -22.30 -31.29 48.91
C LEU A 489 -23.11 -30.65 47.78
N ALA A 490 -23.14 -31.28 46.63
CA ALA A 490 -23.85 -30.75 45.49
C ALA A 490 -25.37 -30.82 45.64
N THR A 491 -25.91 -31.88 46.27
CA THR A 491 -27.34 -31.96 46.61
C THR A 491 -27.75 -30.84 47.58
N PHE A 492 -26.90 -30.51 48.54
CA PHE A 492 -27.11 -29.37 49.44
C PHE A 492 -27.17 -28.04 48.65
N ILE A 493 -26.22 -27.81 47.74
CA ILE A 493 -26.20 -26.61 46.90
C ILE A 493 -27.44 -26.53 46.00
N ILE A 494 -27.84 -27.65 45.38
CA ILE A 494 -29.09 -27.77 44.61
C ILE A 494 -30.30 -27.37 45.46
N GLY A 495 -30.38 -27.84 46.71
CA GLY A 495 -31.43 -27.48 47.65
C GLY A 495 -31.50 -25.96 47.93
N VAL A 496 -30.35 -25.32 48.11
CA VAL A 496 -30.27 -23.85 48.31
C VAL A 496 -30.71 -23.09 47.07
N ALA A 497 -30.28 -23.51 45.87
CA ALA A 497 -30.65 -22.88 44.62
C ALA A 497 -32.17 -22.98 44.34
N VAL A 498 -32.76 -24.15 44.59
CA VAL A 498 -34.22 -24.38 44.46
C VAL A 498 -35.00 -23.51 45.45
N TYR A 499 -34.56 -23.42 46.71
CA TYR A 499 -35.19 -22.55 47.71
C TYR A 499 -35.21 -21.07 47.27
N GLN A 500 -34.10 -20.58 46.71
CA GLN A 500 -34.01 -19.20 46.22
C GLN A 500 -34.88 -18.96 44.99
N LEU A 501 -34.96 -19.91 44.05
CA LEU A 501 -35.89 -19.84 42.92
C LEU A 501 -37.35 -19.76 43.37
N GLN A 502 -37.74 -20.52 44.40
CA GLN A 502 -39.08 -20.46 44.97
C GLN A 502 -39.37 -19.12 45.64
N LYS A 503 -38.37 -18.50 46.28
CA LYS A 503 -38.49 -17.16 46.86
C LYS A 503 -38.64 -16.08 45.80
N TYR A 504 -38.02 -16.24 44.64
CA TYR A 504 -38.05 -15.25 43.55
C TYR A 504 -39.38 -15.25 42.76
N ASN A 505 -40.12 -16.37 42.78
CA ASN A 505 -41.44 -16.51 42.13
C ASN A 505 -42.62 -16.12 43.05
N LYS A 506 -42.35 -15.76 44.30
CA LYS A 506 -43.31 -15.11 45.20
C LYS A 506 -43.10 -13.61 45.13
#